data_AF-W7U3N1-F1
#
_entry.id   AF-W7U3N1-F1
#
_cell.length_a   1.000
_cell.length_b   1.000
_cell.length_c   1.000
_cell.angle_alpha   90.00
_cell.angle_beta   90.00
_cell.angle_gamma   90.00
#
_symmetry.space_group_name_H-M   'P 1'
#
loop_
_entity.id
_entity.type
_entity.pdbx_description
1 polymer ?
#
loop_
_entity_poly.entity_id
_entity_poly.type
_entity_poly.pdbx_seq_one_letter_code
_entity_poly.pdbx_strand_id
1 'polypeptide(L)'
;MERCSESNSYLPSLLMPIASRQSARVIMNQPSWSQACEAQFSGMTLSNLLQSDIRKLDGERVLLSKMEDVAGKVAGAFILQVVSVLDVTKPSSKQLSGDGGQGRVLMLRVTDGSKKYSAIELARIPKLSLDTPPGTKILLKNVRYVKHKLLLEPSTVLGVDGEVKILANNFQSSRLLERQYKLGKDMQAKPRNGANQGPPAFDAFKPRTSGSRPDSEDRAPGARVSLVTGI
;
A
#
# COMPACT_ATOMS: atom_id res chain seq x y z
N MET A 1 -27.93 54.04 65.19
CA MET A 1 -28.80 53.29 66.12
C MET A 1 -29.42 52.17 65.28
N GLU A 2 -29.23 50.87 65.44
CA GLU A 2 -28.63 49.93 66.43
C GLU A 2 -28.12 48.72 65.62
N ARG A 3 -26.89 48.22 65.84
CA ARG A 3 -26.52 46.97 66.56
C ARG A 3 -27.24 45.65 66.19
N CYS A 4 -26.39 44.69 65.75
CA CYS A 4 -26.31 43.22 66.05
C CYS A 4 -27.55 42.34 65.76
N SER A 5 -27.47 41.05 65.36
CA SER A 5 -26.52 39.99 65.72
C SER A 5 -26.54 38.79 64.76
N GLU A 6 -25.34 38.21 64.61
CA GLU A 6 -24.91 36.86 64.27
C GLU A 6 -25.93 35.70 64.16
N SER A 7 -25.73 34.85 63.15
CA SER A 7 -25.66 33.40 63.36
C SER A 7 -24.67 32.76 62.39
N ASN A 8 -23.55 32.32 62.95
CA ASN A 8 -22.46 31.57 62.34
C ASN A 8 -22.76 30.07 62.52
N SER A 9 -22.70 29.27 61.45
CA SER A 9 -22.69 27.80 61.54
C SER A 9 -21.64 27.18 60.62
N TYR A 10 -20.47 26.98 61.21
CA TYR A 10 -19.54 25.86 61.09
C TYR A 10 -19.62 24.88 59.89
N LEU A 11 -18.58 24.99 59.03
CA LEU A 11 -17.64 23.95 58.51
C LEU A 11 -18.17 22.76 57.66
N PRO A 12 -17.33 22.10 56.79
CA PRO A 12 -15.88 22.16 56.73
C PRO A 12 -15.22 22.42 55.35
N SER A 13 -13.96 22.78 55.47
CA SER A 13 -12.90 22.76 54.47
C SER A 13 -12.57 21.34 53.95
N LEU A 14 -11.74 21.33 52.90
CA LEU A 14 -11.00 20.19 52.32
C LEU A 14 -11.82 19.25 51.42
N LEU A 15 -11.63 19.41 50.11
CA LEU A 15 -10.71 18.56 49.33
C LEU A 15 -10.95 18.84 47.83
N MET A 16 -10.39 19.93 47.31
CA MET A 16 -10.23 20.03 45.86
C MET A 16 -9.08 19.10 45.46
N PRO A 17 -9.29 18.15 44.54
CA PRO A 17 -8.28 17.17 44.18
C PRO A 17 -7.05 17.89 43.64
N ILE A 18 -5.91 17.48 44.18
CA ILE A 18 -4.55 17.75 43.69
C ILE A 18 -4.61 17.63 42.17
N ALA A 19 -4.57 18.76 41.47
CA ALA A 19 -4.27 18.79 40.05
C ALA A 19 -2.94 18.06 39.90
N SER A 20 -3.02 16.82 39.42
CA SER A 20 -1.92 15.89 39.33
C SER A 20 -0.77 16.58 38.62
N ARG A 21 0.28 16.86 39.40
CA ARG A 21 1.64 17.09 38.90
C ARG A 21 2.13 15.82 38.22
N GLN A 22 1.60 15.51 37.03
CA GLN A 22 2.18 14.52 36.13
C GLN A 22 1.96 14.96 34.67
N SER A 23 2.47 16.14 34.32
CA SER A 23 2.67 16.49 32.91
C SER A 23 4.07 17.05 32.70
N ALA A 24 5.09 16.32 33.17
CA ALA A 24 6.49 16.71 33.02
C ALA A 24 7.49 15.55 32.93
N ARG A 25 7.07 14.30 32.67
CA ARG A 25 7.99 13.14 32.59
C ARG A 25 7.76 12.15 31.44
N VAL A 26 7.13 12.61 30.36
CA VAL A 26 7.01 11.81 29.13
C VAL A 26 7.31 12.68 27.91
N ILE A 27 8.37 13.48 27.96
CA ILE A 27 9.13 13.70 26.71
C ILE A 27 9.89 12.39 26.50
N MET A 28 9.15 11.37 26.02
CA MET A 28 9.72 10.10 25.63
C MET A 28 10.82 10.43 24.61
N ASN A 29 12.05 10.07 24.93
CA ASN A 29 13.14 9.96 23.98
C ASN A 29 12.69 8.98 22.87
N GLN A 30 12.02 9.51 21.84
CA GLN A 30 11.61 8.71 20.69
C GLN A 30 12.86 8.52 19.83
N PRO A 31 13.14 7.28 19.38
CA PRO A 31 14.29 7.04 18.53
C PRO A 31 14.14 7.90 17.28
N SER A 32 15.17 8.70 17.01
CA SER A 32 15.19 9.56 15.82
C SER A 32 15.41 8.72 14.57
N TRP A 33 15.04 9.28 13.41
CA TRP A 33 15.37 8.69 12.11
C TRP A 33 16.88 8.48 11.95
N SER A 34 17.72 9.40 12.43
CA SER A 34 19.17 9.28 12.36
C SER A 34 19.70 8.10 13.18
N GLN A 35 19.25 7.95 14.43
CA GLN A 35 19.67 6.85 15.31
C GLN A 35 19.25 5.50 14.75
N ALA A 36 18.01 5.38 14.25
CA ALA A 36 17.53 4.15 13.64
C ALA A 36 18.26 3.82 12.32
N CYS A 37 18.57 4.83 11.52
CA CYS A 37 19.36 4.69 10.29
C CYS A 37 20.76 4.16 10.61
N GLU A 38 21.45 4.77 11.56
CA GLU A 38 22.79 4.36 11.97
C GLU A 38 22.81 2.93 12.52
N ALA A 39 21.81 2.56 13.33
CA ALA A 39 21.71 1.23 13.93
C ALA A 39 21.44 0.11 12.91
N GLN A 40 20.68 0.37 11.85
CA GLN A 40 20.28 -0.67 10.88
C GLN A 40 21.08 -0.66 9.58
N PHE A 41 21.54 0.51 9.15
CA PHE A 41 22.23 0.74 7.88
C PHE A 41 23.54 1.48 8.16
N SER A 42 24.48 0.80 8.83
CA SER A 42 25.76 1.41 9.24
C SER A 42 26.50 2.04 8.05
N GLY A 43 26.98 3.26 8.21
CA GLY A 43 27.71 3.98 7.16
C GLY A 43 26.81 4.62 6.10
N MET A 44 25.49 4.54 6.23
CA MET A 44 24.54 5.24 5.34
C MET A 44 24.05 6.55 5.94
N THR A 45 23.94 7.59 5.11
CA THR A 45 23.27 8.83 5.50
C THR A 45 21.75 8.69 5.40
N LEU A 46 21.02 9.37 6.29
CA LEU A 46 19.56 9.32 6.30
C LEU A 46 18.95 9.76 4.96
N SER A 47 19.50 10.80 4.32
CA SER A 47 19.03 11.28 3.02
C SER A 47 19.13 10.21 1.94
N ASN A 48 20.25 9.48 1.90
CA ASN A 48 20.47 8.43 0.92
C ASN A 48 19.54 7.25 1.18
N LEU A 49 19.32 6.88 2.45
CA LEU A 49 18.39 5.83 2.82
C LEU A 49 16.94 6.15 2.40
N LEU A 50 16.50 7.38 2.65
CA LEU A 50 15.14 7.83 2.30
C LEU A 50 14.89 7.79 0.79
N GLN A 51 15.92 8.03 -0.02
CA GLN A 51 15.82 8.07 -1.49
C GLN A 51 16.13 6.74 -2.19
N SER A 52 16.74 5.78 -1.48
CA SER A 52 17.20 4.51 -2.03
C SER A 52 16.20 3.38 -1.78
N ASP A 53 16.25 2.37 -2.64
CA ASP A 53 15.52 1.12 -2.44
C ASP A 53 16.33 0.21 -1.51
N ILE A 54 15.84 -0.05 -0.30
CA ILE A 54 16.58 -0.82 0.72
C ILE A 54 16.88 -2.26 0.31
N ARG A 55 16.18 -2.79 -0.71
CA ARG A 55 16.48 -4.10 -1.28
C ARG A 55 17.81 -4.14 -2.02
N LYS A 56 18.34 -2.98 -2.39
CA LYS A 56 19.63 -2.81 -3.06
C LYS A 56 20.75 -2.43 -2.09
N LEU A 57 20.42 -2.25 -0.82
CA LEU A 57 21.37 -1.81 0.20
C LEU A 57 21.81 -3.02 1.03
N ASP A 58 23.08 -2.99 1.43
CA ASP A 58 23.61 -3.92 2.42
C ASP A 58 23.32 -3.39 3.83
N GLY A 59 22.86 -4.27 4.72
CA GLY A 59 22.41 -3.89 6.06
C GLY A 59 22.00 -5.09 6.90
N GLU A 60 21.87 -4.89 8.20
CA GLU A 60 21.50 -5.94 9.16
C GLU A 60 20.00 -6.27 9.02
N ARG A 61 19.69 -7.56 8.90
CA ARG A 61 18.35 -8.07 8.51
C ARG A 61 17.72 -8.79 9.68
N VAL A 62 16.93 -8.08 10.48
CA VAL A 62 16.73 -8.48 11.88
C VAL A 62 15.31 -8.95 12.20
N LEU A 63 14.31 -8.61 11.37
CA LEU A 63 12.92 -8.69 11.85
C LEU A 63 12.34 -10.10 11.93
N LEU A 64 12.64 -11.01 10.99
CA LEU A 64 12.04 -12.36 11.06
C LEU A 64 12.64 -13.26 12.11
N SER A 65 13.93 -13.12 12.36
CA SER A 65 14.62 -13.80 13.45
C SER A 65 14.00 -13.46 14.82
N LYS A 66 13.26 -12.34 14.91
CA LYS A 66 12.59 -11.88 16.12
C LYS A 66 11.10 -12.24 16.18
N MET A 67 10.53 -12.89 15.15
CA MET A 67 9.11 -13.23 15.08
C MET A 67 8.90 -14.75 14.99
N GLU A 68 9.47 -15.51 15.92
CA GLU A 68 9.36 -16.99 15.91
C GLU A 68 8.03 -17.48 16.49
N ASP A 69 7.51 -16.78 17.51
CA ASP A 69 6.26 -17.14 18.18
C ASP A 69 4.98 -16.86 17.36
N VAL A 70 3.86 -17.45 17.79
CA VAL A 70 2.53 -17.17 17.22
C VAL A 70 2.12 -15.70 17.43
N ALA A 71 2.49 -15.10 18.56
CA ALA A 71 2.25 -13.70 18.85
C ALA A 71 3.35 -13.18 19.77
N GLY A 72 3.75 -11.94 19.58
CA GLY A 72 4.82 -11.36 20.38
C GLY A 72 5.02 -9.87 20.11
N LYS A 73 6.16 -9.36 20.58
CA LYS A 73 6.54 -7.96 20.42
C LYS A 73 7.99 -7.86 19.99
N VAL A 74 8.24 -7.15 18.91
CA VAL A 74 9.60 -6.85 18.46
C VAL A 74 10.02 -5.53 19.12
N ALA A 75 10.91 -5.63 20.12
CA ALA A 75 11.47 -4.48 20.81
C ALA A 75 12.56 -3.79 19.96
N GLY A 76 12.61 -2.46 20.00
CA GLY A 76 13.56 -1.64 19.25
C GLY A 76 12.90 -0.72 18.22
N ALA A 77 13.75 0.01 17.49
CA ALA A 77 13.36 0.90 16.41
C ALA A 77 13.75 0.29 15.07
N PHE A 78 12.84 0.31 14.09
CA PHE A 78 13.04 -0.33 12.80
C PHE A 78 12.50 0.52 11.66
N ILE A 79 13.32 0.72 10.65
CA ILE A 79 12.98 1.31 9.37
C ILE A 79 12.61 0.17 8.43
N LEU A 80 11.43 0.29 7.82
CA LEU A 80 10.96 -0.60 6.78
C LEU A 80 10.55 0.18 5.55
N GLN A 81 10.66 -0.44 4.39
CA GLN A 81 10.20 0.14 3.14
C GLN A 81 8.83 -0.41 2.76
N VAL A 82 7.90 0.48 2.44
CA VAL A 82 6.59 0.17 1.90
C VAL A 82 6.75 -0.35 0.47
N VAL A 83 6.16 -1.51 0.20
CA VAL A 83 6.13 -2.16 -1.11
C VAL A 83 4.78 -1.93 -1.77
N SER A 84 3.69 -2.06 -1.01
CA SER A 84 2.34 -1.74 -1.47
C SER A 84 1.40 -1.49 -0.30
N VAL A 85 0.32 -0.77 -0.56
CA VAL A 85 -0.75 -0.50 0.41
C VAL A 85 -2.08 -0.91 -0.21
N LEU A 86 -2.89 -1.64 0.56
CA LEU A 86 -4.22 -2.08 0.18
C LEU A 86 -5.20 -1.78 1.32
N ASP A 87 -6.45 -1.52 0.98
CA ASP A 87 -7.55 -1.40 1.94
C ASP A 87 -8.29 -2.74 1.96
N VAL A 88 -8.13 -3.50 3.04
CA VAL A 88 -8.71 -4.86 3.13
C VAL A 88 -10.22 -4.84 3.33
N THR A 89 -10.81 -3.67 3.57
CA THR A 89 -12.26 -3.52 3.70
C THR A 89 -12.96 -3.43 2.35
N LYS A 90 -12.19 -3.27 1.26
CA LYS A 90 -12.71 -3.15 -0.11
C LYS A 90 -12.22 -4.29 -0.99
N PRO A 91 -13.03 -4.74 -1.96
CA PRO A 91 -12.55 -5.66 -2.98
C PRO A 91 -11.50 -4.98 -3.87
N SER A 92 -10.67 -5.78 -4.53
CA SER A 92 -9.58 -5.30 -5.41
C SER A 92 -10.05 -4.33 -6.50
N SER A 93 -11.25 -4.52 -7.04
CA SER A 93 -11.82 -3.65 -8.07
C SER A 93 -12.14 -2.23 -7.58
N LYS A 94 -12.43 -2.06 -6.29
CA LYS A 94 -12.85 -0.80 -5.67
C LYS A 94 -11.80 -0.20 -4.73
N GLN A 95 -10.54 -0.63 -4.84
CA GLN A 95 -9.45 -0.09 -4.01
C GLN A 95 -9.31 1.42 -4.15
N LEU A 96 -9.48 1.96 -5.36
CA LEU A 96 -9.37 3.40 -5.65
C LEU A 96 -10.62 4.22 -5.32
N SER A 97 -11.68 3.59 -4.84
CA SER A 97 -12.96 4.25 -4.62
C SER A 97 -13.00 4.82 -3.20
N GLY A 98 -12.70 6.13 -3.08
CA GLY A 98 -12.73 6.89 -1.83
C GLY A 98 -11.74 6.41 -0.74
N ASP A 99 -11.60 7.17 0.35
CA ASP A 99 -10.66 6.87 1.45
C ASP A 99 -11.18 5.80 2.45
N GLY A 100 -12.34 5.18 2.19
CA GLY A 100 -12.91 4.15 3.08
C GLY A 100 -13.47 4.69 4.40
N GLY A 101 -13.36 6.00 4.64
CA GLY A 101 -13.96 6.68 5.78
C GLY A 101 -13.40 6.20 7.12
N GLN A 102 -14.25 6.18 8.15
CA GLN A 102 -13.83 5.76 9.50
C GLN A 102 -13.62 4.23 9.64
N GLY A 103 -14.17 3.43 8.72
CA GLY A 103 -14.07 1.97 8.77
C GLY A 103 -12.87 1.38 8.03
N ARG A 104 -11.99 2.20 7.43
CA ARG A 104 -10.87 1.71 6.62
C ARG A 104 -9.89 0.87 7.45
N VAL A 105 -9.31 -0.16 6.82
CA VAL A 105 -8.23 -0.95 7.40
C VAL A 105 -7.17 -1.16 6.32
N LEU A 106 -6.01 -0.52 6.48
CA LEU A 106 -4.90 -0.69 5.56
C LEU A 106 -4.07 -1.93 5.89
N MET A 107 -3.80 -2.76 4.88
CA MET A 107 -2.74 -3.75 4.91
C MET A 107 -1.59 -3.28 4.03
N LEU A 108 -0.45 -3.06 4.66
CA LEU A 108 0.80 -2.72 4.00
C LEU A 108 1.60 -4.00 3.77
N ARG A 109 2.16 -4.14 2.57
CA ARG A 109 3.32 -5.00 2.35
C ARG A 109 4.55 -4.15 2.57
N VAL A 110 5.41 -4.56 3.50
CA VAL A 110 6.65 -3.85 3.82
C VAL A 110 7.84 -4.80 3.71
N THR A 111 9.04 -4.28 3.59
CA THR A 111 10.27 -5.08 3.51
C THR A 111 11.36 -4.46 4.36
N ASP A 112 12.28 -5.29 4.84
CA ASP A 112 13.55 -4.90 5.44
C ASP A 112 14.71 -4.95 4.43
N GLY A 113 14.41 -5.15 3.15
CA GLY A 113 15.38 -5.34 2.07
C GLY A 113 15.58 -6.81 1.69
N SER A 114 15.33 -7.75 2.60
CA SER A 114 15.47 -9.19 2.33
C SER A 114 14.14 -9.90 2.22
N LYS A 115 13.31 -9.71 3.25
CA LYS A 115 12.05 -10.44 3.40
C LYS A 115 10.91 -9.43 3.40
N LYS A 116 9.71 -9.93 3.10
CA LYS A 116 8.50 -9.12 3.02
C LYS A 116 7.57 -9.48 4.17
N TYR A 117 6.99 -8.46 4.77
CA TYR A 117 6.06 -8.54 5.88
C TYR A 117 4.69 -8.03 5.47
N SER A 118 3.66 -8.60 6.09
CA SER A 118 2.35 -7.96 6.14
C SER A 118 2.25 -7.14 7.41
N ALA A 119 1.86 -5.88 7.29
CA ALA A 119 1.57 -5.01 8.41
C ALA A 119 0.11 -4.54 8.29
N ILE A 120 -0.66 -4.68 9.36
CA ILE A 120 -2.09 -4.35 9.40
C ILE A 120 -2.28 -3.13 10.30
N GLU A 121 -3.00 -2.14 9.78
CA GLU A 121 -3.46 -0.97 10.54
C GLU A 121 -4.53 -1.41 11.54
N LEU A 122 -4.16 -1.48 12.83
CA LEU A 122 -5.08 -1.82 13.92
C LEU A 122 -5.91 -0.61 14.36
N ALA A 123 -5.33 0.58 14.25
CA ALA A 123 -5.99 1.86 14.50
C ALA A 123 -5.55 2.87 13.44
N ARG A 124 -6.46 3.79 13.06
CA ARG A 124 -6.23 4.71 11.93
C ARG A 124 -4.95 5.53 12.10
N ILE A 125 -4.08 5.48 11.09
CA ILE A 125 -2.81 6.22 11.00
C ILE A 125 -2.93 7.25 9.87
N PRO A 126 -3.20 8.54 10.18
CA PRO A 126 -3.42 9.57 9.16
C PRO A 126 -2.24 9.77 8.19
N LYS A 127 -1.02 9.43 8.63
CA LYS A 127 0.21 9.51 7.81
C LYS A 127 0.26 8.45 6.69
N LEU A 128 -0.59 7.42 6.74
CA LEU A 128 -0.66 6.35 5.76
C LEU A 128 -1.96 6.42 4.98
N SER A 129 -1.88 6.17 3.67
CA SER A 129 -3.01 6.17 2.75
C SER A 129 -2.78 5.17 1.61
N LEU A 130 -3.82 4.94 0.81
CA LEU A 130 -3.69 4.16 -0.43
C LEU A 130 -2.82 4.84 -1.49
N ASP A 131 -2.61 6.15 -1.38
CA ASP A 131 -1.76 6.92 -2.28
C ASP A 131 -0.31 7.00 -1.79
N THR A 132 0.02 6.38 -0.64
CA THR A 132 1.40 6.24 -0.17
C THR A 132 2.20 5.43 -1.21
N PRO A 133 3.23 6.04 -1.84
CA PRO A 133 3.94 5.38 -2.93
C PRO A 133 4.83 4.24 -2.42
N PRO A 134 5.05 3.19 -3.23
CA PRO A 134 6.09 2.22 -2.98
C PRO A 134 7.47 2.90 -2.88
N GLY A 135 8.28 2.46 -1.94
CA GLY A 135 9.59 3.07 -1.64
C GLY A 135 9.59 3.96 -0.39
N THR A 136 8.42 4.41 0.07
CA THR A 136 8.28 5.15 1.33
C THR A 136 8.84 4.35 2.50
N LYS A 137 9.57 5.01 3.39
CA LYS A 137 10.10 4.44 4.63
C LYS A 137 9.14 4.71 5.78
N ILE A 138 8.99 3.72 6.64
CA ILE A 138 8.26 3.84 7.90
C ILE A 138 9.20 3.52 9.06
N LEU A 139 9.18 4.36 10.08
CA LEU A 139 9.90 4.15 11.32
C LEU A 139 8.95 3.58 12.37
N LEU A 140 9.18 2.35 12.77
CA LEU A 140 8.41 1.62 13.76
C LEU A 140 9.16 1.53 15.08
N LYS A 141 8.43 1.54 16.19
CA LYS A 141 8.97 1.30 17.55
C LYS A 141 8.14 0.26 18.26
N ASN A 142 8.81 -0.72 18.87
CA ASN A 142 8.20 -1.65 19.82
C ASN A 142 6.91 -2.30 19.30
N VAL A 143 6.94 -2.77 18.05
CA VAL A 143 5.77 -3.22 17.31
C VAL A 143 5.31 -4.61 17.76
N ARG A 144 4.00 -4.80 17.90
CA ARG A 144 3.40 -6.12 18.17
C ARG A 144 3.22 -6.90 16.87
N TYR A 145 3.23 -8.22 16.96
CA TYR A 145 2.92 -9.08 15.81
C TYR A 145 2.08 -10.28 16.23
N VAL A 146 1.30 -10.79 15.27
CA VAL A 146 0.51 -12.03 15.39
C VAL A 146 0.61 -12.79 14.07
N LYS A 147 0.96 -14.08 14.12
CA LYS A 147 1.15 -14.97 12.96
C LYS A 147 2.03 -14.32 11.87
N HIS A 148 3.16 -13.75 12.30
CA HIS A 148 4.11 -13.00 11.48
C HIS A 148 3.52 -11.77 10.74
N LYS A 149 2.40 -11.23 11.21
CA LYS A 149 1.84 -9.96 10.75
C LYS A 149 2.07 -8.88 11.79
N LEU A 150 2.66 -7.77 11.36
CA LEU A 150 2.88 -6.60 12.21
C LEU A 150 1.54 -5.90 12.47
N LEU A 151 1.31 -5.48 13.71
CA LEU A 151 0.13 -4.70 14.09
C LEU A 151 0.55 -3.24 14.27
N LEU A 152 0.09 -2.39 13.37
CA LEU A 152 0.42 -0.97 13.34
C LEU A 152 -0.63 -0.17 14.10
N GLU A 153 -0.15 0.62 15.05
CA GLU A 153 -0.91 1.63 15.78
C GLU A 153 -0.23 3.00 15.62
N PRO A 154 -0.95 4.11 15.76
CA PRO A 154 -0.35 5.46 15.76
C PRO A 154 0.79 5.63 16.77
N SER A 155 0.74 4.90 17.89
CA SER A 155 1.78 4.88 18.92
C SER A 155 3.06 4.15 18.49
N THR A 156 2.94 3.20 17.57
CA THR A 156 4.07 2.38 17.06
C THR A 156 4.73 2.98 15.83
N VAL A 157 3.98 3.76 15.03
CA VAL A 157 4.49 4.43 13.82
C VAL A 157 4.98 5.82 14.17
N LEU A 158 6.29 5.98 14.32
CA LEU A 158 6.91 7.26 14.66
C LEU A 158 6.94 8.21 13.47
N GLY A 159 7.27 7.69 12.29
CA GLY A 159 7.48 8.49 11.10
C GLY A 159 7.15 7.73 9.82
N VAL A 160 6.76 8.48 8.80
CA VAL A 160 6.56 8.02 7.41
C VAL A 160 7.24 9.07 6.55
N ASP A 161 8.28 8.69 5.81
CA ASP A 161 9.08 9.63 5.01
C ASP A 161 9.83 8.90 3.89
N GLY A 162 10.44 9.64 2.98
CA GLY A 162 11.27 9.12 1.91
C GLY A 162 10.48 8.68 0.67
N GLU A 163 11.17 8.72 -0.45
CA GLU A 163 10.61 8.45 -1.76
C GLU A 163 11.69 7.85 -2.67
N VAL A 164 11.38 6.70 -3.27
CA VAL A 164 12.22 6.11 -4.31
C VAL A 164 11.63 6.50 -5.66
N LYS A 165 12.19 7.54 -6.30
CA LYS A 165 11.66 8.19 -7.50
C LYS A 165 11.13 7.22 -8.56
N ILE A 166 11.91 6.19 -8.90
CA ILE A 166 11.52 5.21 -9.93
C ILE A 166 10.25 4.44 -9.52
N LEU A 167 10.17 4.01 -8.25
CA LEU A 167 9.01 3.26 -7.73
C LEU A 167 7.78 4.16 -7.61
N ALA A 168 7.97 5.40 -7.14
CA ALA A 168 6.91 6.39 -7.05
C ALA A 168 6.35 6.74 -8.44
N ASN A 169 7.21 7.02 -9.42
CA ASN A 169 6.80 7.31 -10.80
C ASN A 169 6.01 6.15 -11.41
N ASN A 170 6.50 4.91 -11.29
CA ASN A 170 5.82 3.73 -11.80
C ASN A 170 4.45 3.52 -11.14
N PHE A 171 4.35 3.79 -9.84
CA PHE A 171 3.11 3.71 -9.10
C PHE A 171 2.10 4.77 -9.57
N GLN A 172 2.52 6.03 -9.71
CA GLN A 172 1.65 7.11 -10.20
C GLN A 172 1.13 6.80 -11.62
N SER A 173 2.00 6.37 -12.52
CA SER A 173 1.62 5.96 -13.88
C SER A 173 0.61 4.81 -13.86
N SER A 174 0.85 3.79 -13.03
CA SER A 174 -0.07 2.64 -12.89
C SER A 174 -1.43 3.06 -12.34
N ARG A 175 -1.46 3.98 -11.37
CA ARG A 175 -2.69 4.55 -10.79
C ARG A 175 -3.47 5.38 -11.81
N LEU A 176 -2.78 6.21 -12.59
CA LEU A 176 -3.41 6.99 -13.67
C LEU A 176 -4.04 6.08 -14.71
N LEU A 177 -3.30 5.06 -15.15
CA LEU A 177 -3.79 4.08 -16.12
C LEU A 177 -5.01 3.31 -15.57
N GLU A 178 -4.97 2.87 -14.31
CA GLU A 178 -6.10 2.19 -13.66
C GLU A 178 -7.36 3.09 -13.60
N ARG A 179 -7.20 4.38 -13.29
CA ARG A 179 -8.31 5.34 -13.30
C ARG A 179 -8.87 5.54 -14.71
N GLN A 180 -8.02 5.70 -15.72
CA GLN A 180 -8.44 5.85 -17.12
C GLN A 180 -9.20 4.62 -17.63
N TYR A 181 -8.71 3.41 -17.34
CA TYR A 181 -9.41 2.17 -17.72
C TYR A 181 -10.79 2.05 -17.06
N LYS A 182 -10.93 2.45 -15.79
CA LYS A 182 -12.23 2.42 -15.10
C LYS A 182 -13.21 3.43 -15.70
N LEU A 183 -12.78 4.68 -15.92
CA LEU A 183 -13.59 5.69 -16.58
C LEU A 183 -14.02 5.26 -18.00
N GLY A 184 -13.11 4.65 -18.76
CA GLY A 184 -13.41 4.12 -20.09
C GLY A 184 -14.45 3.00 -20.07
N LYS A 185 -14.40 2.09 -19.08
CA LYS A 185 -15.42 1.05 -18.88
C LYS A 185 -16.79 1.63 -18.53
N ASP A 186 -16.83 2.62 -17.64
CA ASP A 186 -18.09 3.26 -17.24
C ASP A 186 -18.74 3.98 -18.43
N MET A 187 -17.93 4.59 -19.32
CA MET A 187 -18.41 5.19 -20.56
C MET A 187 -18.91 4.17 -21.59
N GLN A 188 -18.34 2.95 -21.64
CA GLN A 188 -18.80 1.88 -22.51
C GLN A 188 -20.02 1.12 -21.95
N ALA A 189 -20.22 1.12 -20.64
CA ALA A 189 -21.34 0.45 -19.96
C ALA A 189 -22.67 1.21 -20.06
N LYS A 190 -22.66 2.48 -20.49
CA LYS A 190 -23.88 3.23 -20.80
C LYS A 190 -24.38 2.80 -22.18
N PRO A 191 -25.62 2.31 -22.34
CA PRO A 191 -26.15 2.01 -23.66
C PRO A 191 -26.13 3.30 -24.48
N ARG A 192 -25.31 3.33 -25.54
CA ARG A 192 -25.39 4.40 -26.53
C ARG A 192 -26.65 4.10 -27.35
N ASN A 193 -27.66 4.95 -27.22
CA ASN A 193 -28.76 4.97 -28.19
C ASN A 193 -28.18 5.39 -29.54
N GLY A 194 -27.78 4.42 -30.36
CA GLY A 194 -27.17 4.64 -31.66
C GLY A 194 -26.24 3.50 -32.03
N ALA A 195 -26.61 2.76 -33.08
CA ALA A 195 -25.88 1.62 -33.60
C ALA A 195 -24.40 1.94 -33.90
N ASN A 196 -23.54 0.94 -33.68
CA ASN A 196 -22.24 0.75 -34.34
C ASN A 196 -21.01 1.58 -33.92
N GLN A 197 -20.73 1.78 -32.62
CA GLN A 197 -19.38 2.23 -32.20
C GLN A 197 -18.88 1.53 -30.93
N GLY A 198 -19.08 0.21 -30.84
CA GLY A 198 -18.39 -0.63 -29.86
C GLY A 198 -17.09 -1.20 -30.44
N PRO A 199 -16.12 -1.62 -29.59
CA PRO A 199 -15.00 -2.42 -30.08
C PRO A 199 -15.53 -3.62 -30.86
N PRO A 200 -14.86 -4.01 -31.97
CA PRO A 200 -15.32 -5.11 -32.81
C PRO A 200 -15.50 -6.39 -31.98
N ALA A 201 -16.50 -7.19 -32.32
CA ALA A 201 -16.71 -8.47 -31.69
C ALA A 201 -15.44 -9.34 -31.84
N PHE A 202 -15.07 -10.06 -30.79
CA PHE A 202 -13.98 -11.02 -30.90
C PHE A 202 -14.41 -12.17 -31.80
N ASP A 203 -13.76 -12.30 -32.95
CA ASP A 203 -13.86 -13.51 -33.76
C ASP A 203 -13.17 -14.65 -33.01
N ALA A 204 -13.92 -15.71 -32.72
CA ALA A 204 -13.37 -16.91 -32.11
C ALA A 204 -12.29 -17.50 -33.02
N PHE A 205 -11.12 -17.80 -32.45
CA PHE A 205 -10.04 -18.49 -33.16
C PHE A 205 -10.58 -19.82 -33.71
N LYS A 206 -10.58 -19.98 -35.03
CA LYS A 206 -10.95 -21.23 -35.71
C LYS A 206 -9.67 -21.99 -36.05
N PRO A 207 -9.16 -22.87 -35.17
CA PRO A 207 -8.04 -23.73 -35.53
C PRO A 207 -8.45 -24.58 -36.72
N ARG A 208 -7.58 -24.65 -37.74
CA ARG A 208 -7.79 -25.56 -38.87
C ARG A 208 -7.77 -26.98 -38.33
N THR A 209 -8.93 -27.63 -38.29
CA THR A 209 -9.02 -29.07 -38.09
C THR A 209 -8.37 -29.73 -39.30
N SER A 210 -7.27 -30.44 -39.08
CA SER A 210 -6.67 -31.30 -40.09
C SER A 210 -7.67 -32.41 -40.44
N GLY A 211 -8.38 -32.27 -41.57
CA GLY A 211 -9.22 -33.36 -42.07
C GLY A 211 -10.41 -32.92 -42.91
N SER A 212 -10.15 -32.47 -44.14
CA SER A 212 -10.91 -32.85 -45.34
C SER A 212 -10.32 -32.07 -46.52
N ARG A 213 -9.68 -32.78 -47.45
CA ARG A 213 -9.32 -32.25 -48.76
C ARG A 213 -10.62 -31.80 -49.45
N PRO A 214 -10.66 -30.64 -50.13
CA PRO A 214 -11.80 -30.35 -51.00
C PRO A 214 -11.75 -31.34 -52.16
N ASP A 215 -12.82 -32.11 -52.30
CA ASP A 215 -13.09 -32.92 -53.48
C ASP A 215 -13.11 -32.02 -54.71
N SER A 216 -12.47 -32.53 -55.75
CA SER A 216 -12.29 -31.91 -57.06
C SER A 216 -13.61 -31.85 -57.82
N GLU A 217 -14.08 -30.64 -58.16
CA GLU A 217 -14.94 -30.42 -59.33
C GLU A 217 -15.02 -28.93 -59.66
N ASP A 218 -14.00 -28.46 -60.40
CA ASP A 218 -14.16 -27.43 -61.42
C ASP A 218 -12.88 -27.40 -62.27
N ARG A 219 -12.80 -28.35 -63.21
CA ARG A 219 -11.74 -28.39 -64.22
C ARG A 219 -12.30 -27.78 -65.51
N ALA A 220 -12.12 -26.48 -65.69
CA ALA A 220 -12.33 -25.82 -66.97
C ALA A 220 -11.49 -26.51 -68.07
N PRO A 221 -12.02 -26.66 -69.30
CA PRO A 221 -11.32 -27.34 -70.38
C PRO A 221 -10.17 -26.48 -70.91
N GLY A 222 -9.08 -27.16 -71.29
CA GLY A 222 -7.77 -26.58 -71.48
C GLY A 222 -7.61 -25.66 -72.70
N ALA A 223 -6.74 -24.66 -72.52
CA ALA A 223 -6.02 -24.01 -73.60
C ALA A 223 -4.54 -24.43 -73.51
N ARG A 224 -4.10 -25.09 -74.58
CA ARG A 224 -2.81 -25.73 -74.81
C ARG A 224 -1.74 -24.68 -75.10
N VAL A 225 -0.69 -24.58 -74.29
CA VAL A 225 0.51 -23.82 -74.64
C VAL A 225 1.48 -24.77 -75.32
N SER A 226 1.70 -24.53 -76.61
CA SER A 226 2.62 -25.30 -77.45
C SER A 226 4.08 -25.02 -77.08
N LEU A 227 4.85 -26.09 -76.88
CA LEU A 227 6.30 -26.04 -76.80
C LEU A 227 6.86 -25.64 -78.17
N VAL A 228 7.58 -24.52 -78.25
CA VAL A 228 8.41 -24.19 -79.41
C VAL A 228 9.83 -24.62 -79.10
N THR A 229 10.29 -25.66 -79.82
CA THR A 229 11.69 -26.02 -79.94
C THR A 229 12.33 -25.12 -81.00
N GLY A 230 13.44 -24.46 -80.66
CA GLY A 230 14.21 -23.62 -81.58
C GLY A 230 15.70 -23.89 -81.41
N ILE A 231 16.19 -24.71 -82.34
CA ILE A 231 17.56 -24.96 -82.87
C ILE A 231 18.71 -24.22 -82.19
#